data_AF-A0A932J0J9-F1
#
_entry.id   AF-A0A932J0J9-F1
#
_cell.length_a   1.000
_cell.length_b   1.000
_cell.length_c   1.000
_cell.angle_alpha   90.00
_cell.angle_beta   90.00
_cell.angle_gamma   90.00
#
_symmetry.space_group_name_H-M   'P 1'
#
loop_
_entity.id
_entity.type
_entity.pdbx_description
1 polymer ?
#
loop_
_entity_poly.entity_id
_entity_poly.type
_entity_poly.pdbx_seq_one_letter_code
_entity_poly.pdbx_strand_id
1 'polypeptide(L)'
;MGPFTANQLSYMSAILARCATLRDWTTETEIKDDGIAIQEVQCMMLGSSLYIAGNHDEAGAVAAFLNAYGVNDGDSFLKCLAYADWLLTMPHTSKKANTGVAYKGEYSTQEKKTLELSTAPFTALSDTEINAAKALLKGPSTTTSDQKLGWFLRKFVGAGPLSTNPYTKAKAKNGVTIVTNALSSSEVCVLALNADVHAELKLLSFMFDNVANSPGKWATQTATIGGLKKTCTFCACWIAEFSDMLKRRVNMDVALPTGDDRAMGSGAGKRPGSAHLSKFKNEYLKAMFNGEANDRCTDLARLKPTPTTTTTTTTTTTTATGSGDGGG
;
A
#
# COMPACT_ATOMS: atom_id res chain seq x y z
N MET A 1 -11.27 6.30 -6.98
CA MET A 1 -11.00 5.93 -5.57
C MET A 1 -10.97 7.18 -4.68
N GLY A 2 -11.60 7.17 -3.50
CA GLY A 2 -11.63 8.33 -2.59
C GLY A 2 -10.27 8.58 -1.88
N PRO A 3 -10.01 9.80 -1.39
CA PRO A 3 -8.82 10.05 -0.57
C PRO A 3 -8.96 9.32 0.77
N PHE A 4 -8.03 8.42 1.07
CA PHE A 4 -7.98 7.73 2.36
C PHE A 4 -6.95 8.38 3.28
N THR A 5 -7.30 8.49 4.56
CA THR A 5 -6.35 8.89 5.61
C THR A 5 -5.34 7.77 5.90
N ALA A 6 -4.23 8.11 6.55
CA ALA A 6 -3.21 7.13 6.92
C ALA A 6 -3.75 6.04 7.85
N ASN A 7 -4.64 6.40 8.79
CA ASN A 7 -5.27 5.43 9.68
C ASN A 7 -6.20 4.47 8.91
N GLN A 8 -6.91 4.97 7.89
CA GLN A 8 -7.73 4.13 7.01
C GLN A 8 -6.87 3.17 6.17
N LEU A 9 -5.72 3.63 5.66
CA LEU A 9 -4.77 2.76 4.95
C LEU A 9 -4.17 1.68 5.86
N SER A 10 -3.94 2.00 7.13
CA SER A 10 -3.59 1.03 8.17
C SER A 10 -4.69 -0.03 8.35
N TYR A 11 -5.96 0.38 8.42
CA TYR A 11 -7.10 -0.55 8.48
C TYR A 11 -7.10 -1.52 7.28
N MET A 12 -6.98 -0.99 6.06
CA MET A 12 -6.92 -1.81 4.84
C MET A 12 -5.75 -2.79 4.86
N SER A 13 -4.57 -2.33 5.28
CA SER A 13 -3.37 -3.17 5.38
C SER A 13 -3.56 -4.35 6.31
N ALA A 14 -4.28 -4.18 7.43
CA ALA A 14 -4.57 -5.26 8.36
C ALA A 14 -5.49 -6.33 7.74
N ILE A 15 -6.52 -5.93 6.98
CA ILE A 15 -7.38 -6.87 6.25
C ILE A 15 -6.54 -7.64 5.22
N LEU A 16 -5.77 -6.92 4.39
CA LEU A 16 -4.97 -7.51 3.32
C LEU A 16 -3.98 -8.54 3.85
N ALA A 17 -3.20 -8.18 4.88
CA ALA A 17 -2.24 -9.08 5.49
C ALA A 17 -2.92 -10.34 6.02
N ARG A 18 -4.02 -10.17 6.76
CA ARG A 18 -4.72 -11.32 7.35
C ARG A 18 -5.29 -12.24 6.27
N CYS A 19 -5.96 -11.68 5.27
CA CYS A 19 -6.59 -12.47 4.21
C CYS A 19 -5.55 -13.21 3.38
N ALA A 20 -4.46 -12.56 2.99
CA ALA A 20 -3.39 -13.18 2.23
C ALA A 20 -2.75 -14.38 2.96
N THR A 21 -2.66 -14.36 4.29
CA THR A 21 -2.18 -15.51 5.08
C THR A 21 -3.18 -16.65 5.23
N LEU A 22 -4.48 -16.38 5.18
CA LEU A 22 -5.48 -17.38 5.53
C LEU A 22 -5.56 -18.56 4.55
N ARG A 23 -5.24 -18.35 3.27
CA ARG A 23 -5.37 -19.35 2.20
C ARG A 23 -4.26 -19.17 1.16
N ASP A 24 -3.97 -20.23 0.45
CA ASP A 24 -3.23 -20.12 -0.80
C ASP A 24 -4.20 -19.73 -1.92
N TRP A 25 -4.26 -18.42 -2.18
CA TRP A 25 -5.13 -17.82 -3.19
C TRP A 25 -4.69 -18.11 -4.63
N THR A 26 -3.54 -18.75 -4.85
CA THR A 26 -3.10 -19.13 -6.19
C THR A 26 -3.82 -20.37 -6.69
N THR A 27 -4.30 -21.25 -5.80
CA THR A 27 -4.98 -22.48 -6.21
C THR A 27 -6.37 -22.19 -6.79
N GLU A 28 -6.81 -23.04 -7.71
CA GLU A 28 -8.13 -22.98 -8.35
C GLU A 28 -9.23 -23.63 -7.50
N THR A 29 -8.85 -24.34 -6.44
CA THR A 29 -9.78 -25.10 -5.62
C THR A 29 -10.27 -24.29 -4.43
N GLU A 30 -11.52 -24.56 -4.02
CA GLU A 30 -12.14 -24.03 -2.80
C GLU A 30 -11.65 -24.75 -1.52
N ILE A 31 -10.61 -25.59 -1.64
CA ILE A 31 -10.08 -26.42 -0.56
C ILE A 31 -9.34 -25.54 0.45
N LYS A 32 -9.34 -26.00 1.70
CA LYS A 32 -8.52 -25.44 2.76
C LYS A 32 -7.04 -25.72 2.47
N ASP A 33 -6.34 -24.69 2.05
CA ASP A 33 -4.88 -24.58 2.01
C ASP A 33 -4.42 -23.52 3.00
N ASP A 34 -3.16 -23.61 3.44
CA ASP A 34 -2.55 -22.59 4.28
C ASP A 34 -1.79 -21.62 3.36
N GLY A 35 -2.03 -20.32 3.55
CA GLY A 35 -1.27 -19.28 2.84
C GLY A 35 0.14 -19.15 3.42
N ILE A 36 0.93 -18.28 2.81
CA ILE A 36 2.24 -17.92 3.36
C ILE A 36 2.07 -17.00 4.58
N ALA A 37 3.04 -17.04 5.49
CA ALA A 37 3.10 -16.06 6.57
C ALA A 37 3.30 -14.66 5.97
N ILE A 38 2.42 -13.72 6.32
CA ILE A 38 2.56 -12.32 5.97
C ILE A 38 2.94 -11.56 7.23
N GLN A 39 4.13 -10.97 7.24
CA GLN A 39 4.64 -10.21 8.36
C GLN A 39 4.22 -8.75 8.27
N GLU A 40 4.10 -8.20 7.05
CA GLU A 40 3.85 -6.78 6.88
C GLU A 40 3.22 -6.43 5.53
N VAL A 41 2.14 -5.67 5.60
CA VAL A 41 1.56 -4.99 4.44
C VAL A 41 1.46 -3.51 4.76
N GLN A 42 1.83 -2.69 3.78
CA GLN A 42 1.78 -1.24 3.82
C GLN A 42 1.02 -0.75 2.60
N CYS A 43 0.21 0.28 2.78
CA CYS A 43 -0.58 0.93 1.75
C CYS A 43 -0.18 2.39 1.62
N MET A 44 -0.16 2.91 0.39
CA MET A 44 0.08 4.32 0.09
C MET A 44 -0.94 4.85 -0.93
N MET A 45 -1.57 5.97 -0.62
CA MET A 45 -2.22 6.81 -1.63
C MET A 45 -1.18 7.78 -2.21
N LEU A 46 -1.00 7.72 -3.53
CA LEU A 46 -0.18 8.68 -4.28
C LEU A 46 -0.98 9.12 -5.51
N GLY A 47 -1.42 10.39 -5.49
CA GLY A 47 -2.45 10.86 -6.42
C GLY A 47 -3.79 10.16 -6.16
N SER A 48 -4.41 9.63 -7.22
CA SER A 48 -5.69 8.90 -7.15
C SER A 48 -5.53 7.38 -7.02
N SER A 49 -4.31 6.87 -6.92
CA SER A 49 -4.01 5.44 -6.95
C SER A 49 -3.53 4.94 -5.59
N LEU A 50 -3.99 3.75 -5.23
CA LEU A 50 -3.55 2.97 -4.08
C LEU A 50 -2.41 2.04 -4.49
N TYR A 51 -1.30 2.12 -3.78
CA TYR A 51 -0.14 1.25 -3.91
C TYR A 51 0.01 0.41 -2.66
N ILE A 52 0.16 -0.90 -2.83
CA ILE A 52 0.27 -1.88 -1.76
C ILE A 52 1.64 -2.53 -1.84
N ALA A 53 2.37 -2.55 -0.73
CA ALA A 53 3.64 -3.24 -0.60
C ALA A 53 3.56 -4.29 0.50
N GLY A 54 4.13 -5.46 0.23
CA GLY A 54 4.45 -6.45 1.27
C GLY A 54 5.95 -6.53 1.50
N ASN A 55 6.40 -7.24 2.55
CA ASN A 55 7.81 -7.60 2.71
C ASN A 55 8.29 -8.53 1.57
N HIS A 56 9.54 -9.01 1.63
CA HIS A 56 10.09 -9.91 0.61
C HIS A 56 9.17 -11.11 0.36
N ASP A 57 8.85 -11.37 -0.91
CA ASP A 57 7.92 -12.42 -1.39
C ASP A 57 6.45 -12.35 -0.93
N GLU A 58 6.07 -11.39 -0.08
CA GLU A 58 4.69 -11.28 0.44
C GLU A 58 3.72 -10.64 -0.55
N ALA A 59 4.23 -9.77 -1.44
CA ALA A 59 3.42 -9.04 -2.42
C ALA A 59 2.63 -9.97 -3.36
N GLY A 60 3.22 -11.11 -3.73
CA GLY A 60 2.57 -12.11 -4.59
C GLY A 60 1.30 -12.69 -3.97
N ALA A 61 1.32 -12.97 -2.67
CA ALA A 61 0.15 -13.50 -1.95
C ALA A 61 -0.97 -12.45 -1.82
N VAL A 62 -0.61 -11.18 -1.59
CA VAL A 62 -1.59 -10.08 -1.58
C VAL A 62 -2.23 -9.89 -2.96
N ALA A 63 -1.43 -9.89 -4.03
CA ALA A 63 -1.95 -9.82 -5.39
C ALA A 63 -2.83 -11.03 -5.72
N ALA A 64 -2.44 -12.24 -5.32
CA ALA A 64 -3.22 -13.46 -5.52
C ALA A 64 -4.58 -13.37 -4.82
N PHE A 65 -4.63 -12.90 -3.56
CA PHE A 65 -5.88 -12.67 -2.83
C PHE A 65 -6.83 -11.73 -3.58
N LEU A 66 -6.34 -10.56 -3.99
CA LEU A 66 -7.15 -9.55 -4.67
C LEU A 66 -7.63 -10.04 -6.05
N ASN A 67 -6.76 -10.72 -6.80
CA ASN A 67 -7.11 -11.31 -8.09
C ASN A 67 -8.12 -12.46 -7.96
N ALA A 68 -8.04 -13.25 -6.89
CA ALA A 68 -8.95 -14.35 -6.63
C ALA A 68 -10.38 -13.88 -6.29
N TYR A 69 -10.53 -12.69 -5.69
CA TYR A 69 -11.83 -12.00 -5.59
C TYR A 69 -12.28 -11.43 -6.94
N GLY A 70 -11.32 -11.00 -7.78
CA GLY A 70 -11.58 -10.35 -9.05
C GLY A 70 -11.58 -8.83 -8.97
N VAL A 71 -10.73 -8.25 -8.14
CA VAL A 71 -10.54 -6.79 -8.05
C VAL A 71 -10.03 -6.24 -9.39
N ASN A 72 -10.69 -5.20 -9.90
CA ASN A 72 -10.30 -4.51 -11.14
C ASN A 72 -10.24 -2.98 -11.00
N ASP A 73 -10.79 -2.43 -9.92
CA ASP A 73 -10.96 -1.01 -9.65
C ASP A 73 -11.11 -0.78 -8.14
N GLY A 74 -11.27 0.48 -7.73
CA GLY A 74 -11.45 0.85 -6.33
C GLY A 74 -12.73 0.33 -5.71
N ASP A 75 -13.83 0.27 -6.46
CA ASP A 75 -15.13 -0.17 -5.91
C ASP A 75 -15.11 -1.68 -5.61
N SER A 76 -14.61 -2.49 -6.55
CA SER A 76 -14.40 -3.92 -6.35
C SER A 76 -13.38 -4.22 -5.25
N PHE A 77 -12.36 -3.37 -5.09
CA PHE A 77 -11.42 -3.45 -3.98
C PHE A 77 -12.09 -3.22 -2.62
N LEU A 78 -12.84 -2.13 -2.47
CA LEU A 78 -13.54 -1.83 -1.22
C LEU A 78 -14.60 -2.91 -0.90
N LYS A 79 -15.26 -3.46 -1.92
CA LYS A 79 -16.20 -4.57 -1.75
C LYS A 79 -15.50 -5.85 -1.30
N CYS A 80 -14.32 -6.16 -1.84
CA CYS A 80 -13.49 -7.28 -1.40
C CYS A 80 -13.16 -7.14 0.09
N LEU A 81 -12.71 -5.96 0.51
CA LEU A 81 -12.42 -5.68 1.92
C LEU A 81 -13.65 -5.81 2.82
N ALA A 82 -14.82 -5.34 2.37
CA ALA A 82 -16.06 -5.46 3.15
C ALA A 82 -16.48 -6.91 3.41
N TYR A 83 -16.39 -7.80 2.40
CA TYR A 83 -16.67 -9.22 2.59
C TYR A 83 -15.65 -9.90 3.50
N ALA A 84 -14.37 -9.59 3.31
CA ALA A 84 -13.30 -10.12 4.14
C ALA A 84 -13.45 -9.69 5.62
N ASP A 85 -13.69 -8.40 5.86
CA ASP A 85 -13.86 -7.82 7.19
C ASP A 85 -15.08 -8.42 7.90
N TRP A 86 -16.21 -8.57 7.22
CA TRP A 86 -17.39 -9.26 7.76
C TRP A 86 -17.08 -10.69 8.23
N LEU A 87 -16.33 -11.46 7.45
CA LEU A 87 -15.95 -12.83 7.81
C LEU A 87 -14.93 -12.89 8.96
N LEU A 88 -14.03 -11.91 9.06
CA LEU A 88 -12.96 -11.86 10.06
C LEU A 88 -13.42 -11.31 11.41
N THR A 89 -14.34 -10.34 11.41
CA THR A 89 -14.92 -9.72 12.61
C THR A 89 -15.94 -10.61 13.30
N MET A 90 -16.50 -11.59 12.59
CA MET A 90 -17.50 -12.50 13.16
C MET A 90 -16.92 -13.27 14.37
N PRO A 91 -17.62 -13.27 15.53
CA PRO A 91 -17.19 -14.04 16.71
C PRO A 91 -17.07 -15.53 16.39
N HIS A 92 -16.05 -16.20 16.94
CA HIS A 92 -15.80 -17.61 16.66
C HIS A 92 -17.03 -18.51 16.91
N THR A 93 -17.75 -18.26 18.01
CA THR A 93 -18.97 -18.98 18.39
C THR A 93 -20.12 -18.80 17.39
N SER A 94 -20.14 -17.69 16.66
CA SER A 94 -21.20 -17.33 15.70
C SER A 94 -20.91 -17.82 14.28
N LYS A 95 -19.67 -18.23 13.96
CA LYS A 95 -19.26 -18.60 12.59
C LYS A 95 -20.09 -19.71 12.00
N LYS A 96 -20.10 -20.88 12.64
CA LYS A 96 -20.85 -22.05 12.14
C LYS A 96 -22.34 -21.74 11.96
N ALA A 97 -22.95 -21.03 12.92
CA ALA A 97 -24.37 -20.68 12.84
C ALA A 97 -24.68 -19.73 11.67
N ASN A 98 -23.80 -18.76 11.41
CA ASN A 98 -24.02 -17.76 10.38
C ASN A 98 -23.63 -18.22 8.99
N THR A 99 -22.48 -18.89 8.84
CA THR A 99 -21.93 -19.27 7.53
C THR A 99 -22.22 -20.72 7.15
N GLY A 100 -22.66 -21.56 8.10
CA GLY A 100 -22.78 -23.01 7.92
C GLY A 100 -21.46 -23.76 8.03
N VAL A 101 -20.33 -23.06 8.15
CA VAL A 101 -18.98 -23.64 8.16
C VAL A 101 -18.22 -23.15 9.40
N ALA A 102 -17.62 -24.07 10.15
CA ALA A 102 -16.69 -23.69 11.21
C ALA A 102 -15.33 -23.33 10.59
N TYR A 103 -14.84 -22.11 10.84
CA TYR A 103 -13.54 -21.67 10.35
C TYR A 103 -12.79 -20.84 11.39
N LYS A 104 -11.44 -20.88 11.33
CA LYS A 104 -10.56 -20.25 12.32
C LYS A 104 -10.16 -18.82 11.97
N GLY A 105 -10.39 -18.36 10.74
CA GLY A 105 -9.90 -17.05 10.29
C GLY A 105 -10.48 -15.90 11.13
N GLU A 106 -9.64 -15.20 11.87
CA GLU A 106 -9.97 -14.08 12.77
C GLU A 106 -8.78 -13.13 12.87
N TYR A 107 -8.96 -11.86 13.20
CA TYR A 107 -7.83 -10.95 13.36
C TYR A 107 -6.89 -11.34 14.51
N SER A 108 -5.58 -11.23 14.29
CA SER A 108 -4.56 -11.30 15.35
C SER A 108 -4.64 -10.10 16.30
N THR A 109 -3.98 -10.18 17.47
CA THR A 109 -3.93 -9.06 18.42
C THR A 109 -3.35 -7.80 17.80
N GLN A 110 -2.31 -7.93 16.96
CA GLN A 110 -1.69 -6.80 16.26
C GLN A 110 -2.63 -6.19 15.22
N GLU A 111 -3.35 -7.02 14.47
CA GLU A 111 -4.34 -6.56 13.50
C GLU A 111 -5.48 -5.82 14.20
N LYS A 112 -6.02 -6.36 15.30
CA LYS A 112 -7.09 -5.69 16.07
C LYS A 112 -6.70 -4.28 16.53
N LYS A 113 -5.50 -4.12 17.11
CA LYS A 113 -4.96 -2.80 17.47
C LYS A 113 -4.82 -1.86 16.28
N THR A 114 -4.57 -2.39 15.09
CA THR A 114 -4.48 -1.59 13.87
C THR A 114 -5.84 -1.13 13.38
N LEU A 115 -6.86 -1.99 13.49
CA LEU A 115 -8.23 -1.64 13.15
C LEU A 115 -8.78 -0.55 14.09
N GLU A 116 -8.30 -0.47 15.34
CA GLU A 116 -8.69 0.57 16.31
C GLU A 116 -8.29 2.00 15.88
N LEU A 117 -7.37 2.17 14.92
CA LEU A 117 -6.91 3.48 14.46
C LEU A 117 -7.97 4.26 13.66
N SER A 118 -8.96 3.57 13.08
CA SER A 118 -9.97 4.18 12.20
C SER A 118 -11.24 3.34 12.16
N THR A 119 -12.36 3.97 11.84
CA THR A 119 -13.53 3.23 11.33
C THR A 119 -13.20 2.60 9.96
N ALA A 120 -13.92 1.54 9.60
CA ALA A 120 -13.79 0.89 8.30
C ALA A 120 -13.92 1.92 7.15
N PRO A 121 -12.98 1.96 6.18
CA PRO A 121 -12.99 2.93 5.07
C PRO A 121 -13.87 2.51 3.88
N PHE A 122 -14.84 1.62 4.11
CA PHE A 122 -15.74 1.09 3.11
C PHE A 122 -17.15 0.95 3.70
N THR A 123 -18.15 0.96 2.83
CA THR A 123 -19.54 0.71 3.23
C THR A 123 -19.68 -0.72 3.73
N ALA A 124 -20.21 -0.88 4.94
CA ALA A 124 -20.54 -2.19 5.48
C ALA A 124 -21.53 -2.93 4.56
N LEU A 125 -21.47 -4.26 4.57
CA LEU A 125 -22.43 -5.07 3.82
C LEU A 125 -23.85 -4.85 4.35
N SER A 126 -24.82 -4.72 3.45
CA SER A 126 -26.23 -4.73 3.81
C SER A 126 -26.69 -6.14 4.22
N ASP A 127 -27.81 -6.24 4.96
CA ASP A 127 -28.40 -7.52 5.33
C ASP A 127 -28.72 -8.40 4.10
N THR A 128 -29.15 -7.78 3.00
CA THR A 128 -29.39 -8.47 1.73
C THR A 128 -28.11 -9.12 1.20
N GLU A 129 -26.99 -8.41 1.23
CA GLU A 129 -25.70 -8.93 0.77
C GLU A 129 -25.16 -10.02 1.69
N ILE A 130 -25.31 -9.85 3.01
CA ILE A 130 -24.96 -10.86 4.00
C ILE A 130 -25.78 -12.14 3.78
N ASN A 131 -27.09 -12.02 3.57
CA ASN A 131 -27.96 -13.17 3.33
C ASN A 131 -27.65 -13.88 2.01
N ALA A 132 -27.35 -13.12 0.95
CA ALA A 132 -26.87 -13.69 -0.31
C ALA A 132 -25.56 -14.45 -0.12
N ALA A 133 -24.56 -13.86 0.56
CA ALA A 133 -23.29 -14.53 0.85
C ALA A 133 -23.47 -15.81 1.68
N LYS A 134 -24.36 -15.80 2.68
CA LYS A 134 -24.72 -16.99 3.46
C LYS A 134 -25.34 -18.09 2.61
N ALA A 135 -26.14 -17.74 1.60
CA ALA A 135 -26.71 -18.71 0.66
C ALA A 135 -25.62 -19.36 -0.21
N LEU A 136 -24.69 -18.57 -0.74
CA LEU A 136 -23.56 -19.07 -1.55
C LEU A 136 -22.62 -19.99 -0.78
N LEU A 137 -22.48 -19.77 0.53
CA LEU A 137 -21.71 -20.66 1.40
C LEU A 137 -22.38 -22.04 1.61
N LYS A 138 -23.67 -22.18 1.32
CA LYS A 138 -24.45 -23.40 1.61
C LYS A 138 -24.88 -24.17 0.37
N GLY A 139 -25.08 -23.51 -0.76
CA GLY A 139 -25.61 -24.14 -1.97
C GLY A 139 -25.11 -23.47 -3.25
N PRO A 140 -25.35 -24.10 -4.41
CA PRO A 140 -24.84 -23.62 -5.70
C PRO A 140 -25.57 -22.35 -6.16
N SER A 141 -24.98 -21.64 -7.12
CA SER A 141 -25.63 -20.57 -7.87
C SER A 141 -25.45 -20.76 -9.37
N THR A 142 -26.42 -20.27 -10.13
CA THR A 142 -26.45 -20.32 -11.59
C THR A 142 -25.94 -19.03 -12.25
N THR A 143 -25.83 -17.92 -11.51
CA THR A 143 -25.33 -16.66 -12.08
C THR A 143 -23.81 -16.60 -12.02
N THR A 144 -23.15 -16.13 -13.09
CA THR A 144 -21.69 -16.06 -13.14
C THR A 144 -21.08 -15.16 -12.05
N SER A 145 -21.77 -14.08 -11.68
CA SER A 145 -21.32 -13.17 -10.61
C SER A 145 -21.31 -13.89 -9.26
N ASP A 146 -22.41 -14.56 -8.93
CA ASP A 146 -22.54 -15.31 -7.69
C ASP A 146 -21.62 -16.53 -7.65
N GLN A 147 -21.34 -17.15 -8.81
CA GLN A 147 -20.37 -18.24 -8.87
C GLN A 147 -18.97 -17.76 -8.47
N LYS A 148 -18.54 -16.58 -8.93
CA LYS A 148 -17.24 -16.01 -8.55
C LYS A 148 -17.18 -15.63 -7.08
N LEU A 149 -18.20 -14.93 -6.60
CA LEU A 149 -18.29 -14.56 -5.18
C LEU A 149 -18.38 -15.81 -4.29
N GLY A 150 -19.18 -16.79 -4.69
CA GLY A 150 -19.34 -18.06 -4.00
C GLY A 150 -18.02 -18.83 -3.90
N TRP A 151 -17.25 -18.92 -4.99
CA TRP A 151 -15.91 -19.52 -4.96
C TRP A 151 -15.03 -18.84 -3.91
N PHE A 152 -14.98 -17.49 -3.94
CA PHE A 152 -14.16 -16.72 -3.01
C PHE A 152 -14.56 -16.95 -1.56
N LEU A 153 -15.85 -16.83 -1.24
CA LEU A 153 -16.38 -17.01 0.12
C LEU A 153 -16.11 -18.42 0.64
N ARG A 154 -16.35 -19.44 -0.19
CA ARG A 154 -16.14 -20.84 0.19
C ARG A 154 -14.67 -21.16 0.41
N LYS A 155 -13.77 -20.67 -0.46
CA LYS A 155 -12.32 -20.78 -0.23
C LYS A 155 -11.90 -20.06 1.06
N PHE A 156 -12.39 -18.84 1.28
CA PHE A 156 -12.09 -18.04 2.47
C PHE A 156 -12.38 -18.83 3.76
N VAL A 157 -13.58 -19.38 3.88
CA VAL A 157 -13.97 -20.16 5.07
C VAL A 157 -13.47 -21.61 5.04
N GLY A 158 -12.87 -22.06 3.94
CA GLY A 158 -12.38 -23.44 3.76
C GLY A 158 -13.52 -24.46 3.69
N ALA A 159 -14.65 -24.08 3.07
CA ALA A 159 -15.82 -24.94 2.92
C ALA A 159 -15.59 -26.13 1.97
N GLY A 160 -14.55 -26.06 1.12
CA GLY A 160 -14.35 -27.00 0.02
C GLY A 160 -15.35 -26.77 -1.13
N PRO A 161 -15.16 -27.42 -2.28
CA PRO A 161 -16.07 -27.31 -3.40
C PRO A 161 -17.42 -27.98 -3.10
N LEU A 162 -18.48 -27.49 -3.75
CA LEU A 162 -19.76 -28.20 -3.79
C LEU A 162 -19.64 -29.43 -4.70
N SER A 163 -20.29 -30.53 -4.31
CA SER A 163 -20.30 -31.78 -5.09
C SER A 163 -21.03 -31.67 -6.42
N THR A 164 -21.91 -30.67 -6.56
CA THR A 164 -22.67 -30.37 -7.78
C THR A 164 -22.47 -28.90 -8.14
N ASN A 165 -22.12 -28.62 -9.40
CA ASN A 165 -21.83 -27.28 -9.93
C ASN A 165 -20.73 -26.52 -9.15
N PRO A 166 -19.45 -26.88 -9.34
CA PRO A 166 -18.36 -26.19 -8.66
C PRO A 166 -18.35 -24.72 -9.04
N TYR A 167 -18.09 -23.87 -8.05
CA TYR A 167 -17.92 -22.46 -8.33
C TYR A 167 -16.63 -22.22 -9.09
N THR A 168 -16.56 -21.07 -9.78
CA THR A 168 -15.40 -20.72 -10.59
C THR A 168 -14.68 -19.54 -9.97
N LYS A 169 -13.35 -19.65 -9.87
CA LYS A 169 -12.49 -18.56 -9.44
C LYS A 169 -12.68 -17.35 -10.36
N ALA A 170 -12.69 -16.15 -9.78
CA ALA A 170 -12.70 -14.95 -10.59
C ALA A 170 -11.41 -14.87 -11.42
N LYS A 171 -11.57 -14.56 -12.71
CA LYS A 171 -10.48 -14.08 -13.56
C LYS A 171 -10.62 -12.57 -13.66
N ALA A 172 -9.75 -11.84 -12.96
CA ALA A 172 -9.71 -10.40 -13.07
C ALA A 172 -9.39 -10.01 -14.53
N LYS A 173 -10.15 -9.07 -15.09
CA LYS A 173 -10.04 -8.67 -16.51
C LYS A 173 -8.71 -7.96 -16.76
N ASN A 174 -8.34 -7.07 -15.84
CA ASN A 174 -7.06 -6.36 -15.86
C ASN A 174 -6.13 -6.83 -14.73
N GLY A 175 -6.71 -7.42 -13.67
CA GLY A 175 -5.96 -7.86 -12.48
C GLY A 175 -5.41 -6.71 -11.67
N VAL A 176 -5.18 -6.96 -10.38
CA VAL A 176 -4.26 -6.15 -9.60
C VAL A 176 -2.87 -6.44 -10.14
N THR A 177 -2.33 -5.47 -10.89
CA THR A 177 -1.02 -5.59 -11.52
C THR A 177 0.06 -5.48 -10.45
N ILE A 178 1.07 -6.34 -10.57
CA ILE A 178 2.33 -6.19 -9.87
C ILE A 178 3.17 -5.18 -10.66
N VAL A 179 3.40 -3.99 -10.09
CA VAL A 179 4.00 -2.85 -10.79
C VAL A 179 5.37 -2.47 -10.21
N THR A 180 6.23 -1.98 -11.08
CA THR A 180 7.52 -1.36 -10.72
C THR A 180 7.52 0.16 -10.91
N ASN A 181 6.53 0.72 -11.62
CA ASN A 181 6.38 2.15 -11.90
C ASN A 181 4.92 2.60 -11.73
N ALA A 182 4.65 3.89 -11.47
CA ALA A 182 3.27 4.37 -11.38
C ALA A 182 2.59 4.28 -12.74
N LEU A 183 1.44 3.61 -12.74
CA LEU A 183 0.58 3.52 -13.91
C LEU A 183 -0.32 4.75 -14.00
N SER A 184 -0.63 5.18 -15.23
CA SER A 184 -1.54 6.28 -15.49
C SER A 184 -3.02 5.90 -15.31
N SER A 185 -3.36 4.62 -15.21
CA SER A 185 -4.73 4.11 -15.35
C SER A 185 -5.19 3.09 -14.29
N SER A 186 -4.33 2.66 -13.36
CA SER A 186 -4.69 1.64 -12.37
C SER A 186 -4.99 2.27 -11.01
N GLU A 187 -6.19 2.02 -10.48
CA GLU A 187 -6.59 2.54 -9.16
C GLU A 187 -5.95 1.74 -8.01
N VAL A 188 -5.74 0.43 -8.16
CA VAL A 188 -5.10 -0.43 -7.15
C VAL A 188 -3.91 -1.15 -7.76
N CYS A 189 -2.74 -1.00 -7.14
CA CYS A 189 -1.49 -1.56 -7.59
C CYS A 189 -0.78 -2.30 -6.45
N VAL A 190 -0.15 -3.43 -6.72
CA VAL A 190 0.75 -4.11 -5.78
C VAL A 190 2.18 -3.92 -6.27
N LEU A 191 3.13 -3.58 -5.40
CA LEU A 191 4.51 -3.31 -5.81
C LEU A 191 5.33 -4.58 -5.96
N ALA A 192 6.07 -4.68 -7.07
CA ALA A 192 6.94 -5.80 -7.45
C ALA A 192 8.34 -5.74 -6.83
N LEU A 193 8.58 -4.84 -5.87
CA LEU A 193 9.94 -4.55 -5.42
C LEU A 193 10.46 -5.74 -4.59
N ASN A 194 11.25 -6.59 -5.25
CA ASN A 194 11.91 -7.77 -4.70
C ASN A 194 13.14 -7.44 -3.85
N ALA A 195 13.39 -6.16 -3.58
CA ALA A 195 14.43 -5.76 -2.65
C ALA A 195 14.11 -6.31 -1.26
N ASP A 196 15.13 -6.83 -0.58
CA ASP A 196 15.09 -7.27 0.81
C ASP A 196 15.02 -6.05 1.75
N VAL A 197 13.96 -5.26 1.59
CA VAL A 197 13.66 -4.05 2.35
C VAL A 197 12.24 -4.18 2.90
N HIS A 198 11.98 -3.52 4.02
CA HIS A 198 10.64 -3.51 4.59
C HIS A 198 9.63 -2.85 3.64
N ALA A 199 8.37 -3.26 3.73
CA ALA A 199 7.28 -2.81 2.88
C ALA A 199 7.16 -1.28 2.79
N GLU A 200 7.33 -0.55 3.90
CA GLU A 200 7.25 0.91 3.93
C GLU A 200 8.34 1.56 3.08
N LEU A 201 9.55 0.99 3.08
CA LEU A 201 10.68 1.48 2.30
C LEU A 201 10.53 1.21 0.81
N LYS A 202 9.79 0.15 0.43
CA LYS A 202 9.39 -0.09 -0.97
C LYS A 202 8.48 1.04 -1.48
N LEU A 203 7.50 1.45 -0.67
CA LEU A 203 6.60 2.56 -1.01
C LEU A 203 7.37 3.88 -1.13
N LEU A 204 8.30 4.16 -0.21
CA LEU A 204 9.15 5.36 -0.29
C LEU A 204 10.02 5.37 -1.55
N SER A 205 10.70 4.27 -1.86
CA SER A 205 11.53 4.16 -3.08
C SER A 205 10.68 4.38 -4.33
N PHE A 206 9.51 3.75 -4.37
CA PHE A 206 8.58 3.92 -5.48
C PHE A 206 8.10 5.37 -5.62
N MET A 207 7.68 6.01 -4.51
CA MET A 207 7.28 7.41 -4.50
C MET A 207 8.42 8.31 -4.99
N PHE A 208 9.65 8.06 -4.53
CA PHE A 208 10.82 8.79 -4.97
C PHE A 208 11.03 8.73 -6.46
N ASP A 209 11.03 7.52 -7.05
CA ASP A 209 11.27 7.35 -8.47
C ASP A 209 10.19 8.07 -9.30
N ASN A 210 8.95 8.05 -8.85
CA ASN A 210 7.86 8.76 -9.51
C ASN A 210 7.97 10.29 -9.40
N VAL A 211 8.37 10.80 -8.23
CA VAL A 211 8.58 12.24 -8.02
C VAL A 211 9.79 12.73 -8.83
N ALA A 212 10.89 11.99 -8.82
CA ALA A 212 12.11 12.34 -9.53
C ALA A 212 11.91 12.40 -11.04
N ASN A 213 11.12 11.47 -11.59
CA ASN A 213 10.84 11.42 -13.02
C ASN A 213 9.78 12.45 -13.48
N SER A 214 8.99 13.03 -12.57
CA SER A 214 7.91 13.96 -12.92
C SER A 214 7.59 14.96 -11.79
N PRO A 215 8.55 15.79 -11.36
CA PRO A 215 8.40 16.61 -10.15
C PRO A 215 7.23 17.59 -10.22
N GLY A 216 6.95 18.16 -11.41
CA GLY A 216 5.83 19.07 -11.62
C GLY A 216 4.45 18.41 -11.45
N LYS A 217 4.32 17.10 -11.74
CA LYS A 217 3.07 16.36 -11.55
C LYS A 217 2.72 16.22 -10.07
N TRP A 218 3.72 16.02 -9.23
CA TRP A 218 3.57 15.69 -7.82
C TRP A 218 3.74 16.89 -6.88
N ALA A 219 4.09 18.05 -7.43
CA ALA A 219 4.23 19.26 -6.65
C ALA A 219 2.93 19.59 -5.90
N THR A 220 3.04 20.00 -4.64
CA THR A 220 1.91 20.34 -3.75
C THR A 220 0.94 19.20 -3.42
N GLN A 221 1.20 17.97 -3.86
CA GLN A 221 0.38 16.82 -3.50
C GLN A 221 0.74 16.31 -2.10
N THR A 222 -0.15 15.50 -1.54
CA THR A 222 0.11 14.74 -0.31
C THR A 222 0.09 13.25 -0.64
N ALA A 223 1.18 12.55 -0.31
CA ALA A 223 1.13 11.10 -0.21
C ALA A 223 0.65 10.72 1.18
N THR A 224 -0.17 9.67 1.27
CA THR A 224 -0.64 9.16 2.55
C THR A 224 -0.20 7.71 2.68
N ILE A 225 0.42 7.34 3.80
CA ILE A 225 0.96 5.99 4.03
C ILE A 225 0.36 5.44 5.32
N GLY A 226 -0.05 4.17 5.31
CA GLY A 226 -0.49 3.46 6.51
C GLY A 226 -0.32 1.96 6.36
N GLY A 227 0.01 1.27 7.46
CA GLY A 227 0.32 -0.15 7.46
C GLY A 227 -0.17 -0.94 8.65
N LEU A 228 0.02 -2.26 8.55
CA LEU A 228 -0.30 -3.25 9.58
C LEU A 228 0.47 -3.01 10.90
N LYS A 229 1.71 -2.53 10.79
CA LYS A 229 2.55 -2.25 11.96
C LYS A 229 2.93 -0.79 11.96
N LYS A 230 3.16 -0.27 13.17
CA LYS A 230 3.92 0.96 13.31
C LYS A 230 5.33 0.69 12.85
N THR A 231 5.82 1.53 11.96
CA THR A 231 7.14 1.41 11.34
C THR A 231 8.24 1.22 12.40
N CYS A 232 9.27 0.41 12.11
CA CYS A 232 10.38 0.24 13.05
C CYS A 232 11.18 1.54 13.22
N THR A 233 12.01 1.64 14.26
CA THR A 233 12.75 2.89 14.57
C THR A 233 13.62 3.34 13.39
N PHE A 234 14.28 2.40 12.71
CA PHE A 234 15.16 2.72 11.58
C PHE A 234 14.35 3.23 10.38
N CYS A 235 13.31 2.51 9.98
CA CYS A 235 12.44 2.91 8.88
C CYS A 235 11.71 4.23 9.17
N ALA A 236 11.37 4.52 10.44
CA ALA A 236 10.78 5.80 10.83
C ALA A 236 11.75 6.96 10.63
N CYS A 237 13.04 6.80 10.96
CA CYS A 237 14.07 7.79 10.65
C CYS A 237 14.15 8.04 9.14
N TRP A 238 14.14 6.97 8.33
CA TRP A 238 14.18 7.09 6.87
C TRP A 238 12.96 7.81 6.29
N ILE A 239 11.75 7.48 6.77
CA ILE A 239 10.53 8.17 6.35
C ILE A 239 10.61 9.65 6.69
N ALA A 240 11.09 10.02 7.88
CA ALA A 240 11.19 11.42 8.30
C ALA A 240 12.13 12.22 7.38
N GLU A 241 13.36 11.73 7.17
CA GLU A 241 14.33 12.37 6.28
C GLU A 241 13.81 12.50 4.84
N PHE A 242 13.15 11.45 4.36
CA PHE A 242 12.57 11.42 3.02
C PHE A 242 11.42 12.43 2.86
N SER A 243 10.54 12.51 3.86
CA SER A 243 9.40 13.43 3.88
C SER A 243 9.89 14.89 3.89
N ASP A 244 10.88 15.21 4.72
CA ASP A 244 11.50 16.54 4.76
C ASP A 244 12.18 16.92 3.44
N MET A 245 12.78 15.94 2.77
CA MET A 245 13.37 16.16 1.45
C MET A 245 12.29 16.44 0.40
N LEU A 246 11.23 15.64 0.32
CA LEU A 246 10.12 15.85 -0.60
C LEU A 246 9.46 17.22 -0.39
N LYS A 247 9.26 17.61 0.87
CA LYS A 247 8.71 18.93 1.21
C LYS A 247 9.60 20.06 0.70
N ARG A 248 10.90 19.98 0.93
CA ARG A 248 11.85 21.03 0.49
C ARG A 248 12.03 21.11 -1.02
N ARG A 249 11.98 19.98 -1.73
CA ARG A 249 12.33 19.92 -3.16
C ARG A 249 11.14 20.13 -4.09
N VAL A 250 9.97 19.64 -3.72
CA VAL A 250 8.77 19.67 -4.58
C VAL A 250 7.52 20.13 -3.83
N ASN A 251 7.64 20.60 -2.58
CA ASN A 251 6.52 21.01 -1.73
C ASN A 251 5.45 19.91 -1.57
N MET A 252 5.89 18.64 -1.55
CA MET A 252 5.02 17.48 -1.36
C MET A 252 5.02 17.06 0.10
N ASP A 253 3.84 16.78 0.65
CA ASP A 253 3.67 16.32 2.03
C ASP A 253 3.55 14.78 2.10
N VAL A 254 3.95 14.20 3.22
CA VAL A 254 3.76 12.78 3.52
C VAL A 254 2.97 12.66 4.83
N ALA A 255 1.76 12.14 4.75
CA ALA A 255 0.88 11.91 5.89
C ALA A 255 1.05 10.47 6.39
N LEU A 256 1.35 10.34 7.69
CA LEU A 256 1.48 9.07 8.41
C LEU A 256 0.36 8.91 9.44
N PRO A 257 0.15 7.71 10.01
CA PRO A 257 -0.89 7.50 11.00
C PRO A 257 -0.73 8.44 12.21
N THR A 258 -1.85 8.95 12.71
CA THR A 258 -1.90 9.85 13.87
C THR A 258 -2.59 9.15 15.05
N GLY A 259 -2.18 9.49 16.28
CA GLY A 259 -2.67 8.80 17.48
C GLY A 259 -2.23 7.33 17.57
N ASP A 260 -1.17 6.93 16.86
CA ASP A 260 -0.73 5.54 16.77
C ASP A 260 0.05 5.12 18.03
N ASP A 261 -0.64 4.45 18.95
CA ASP A 261 -0.12 3.92 20.21
C ASP A 261 0.42 2.48 20.10
N ARG A 262 0.40 1.89 18.90
CA ARG A 262 0.93 0.54 18.67
C ARG A 262 2.43 0.52 18.98
N ALA A 263 2.90 -0.64 19.44
CA ALA A 263 4.34 -0.84 19.63
C ALA A 263 5.08 -0.67 18.30
N MET A 264 6.24 -0.02 18.35
CA MET A 264 7.15 0.07 17.21
C MET A 264 7.47 -1.34 16.70
N GLY A 265 7.45 -1.53 15.38
CA GLY A 265 7.86 -2.79 14.78
C GLY A 265 9.29 -3.16 15.19
N SER A 266 9.51 -4.46 15.41
CA SER A 266 10.85 -5.02 15.59
C SER A 266 11.43 -5.34 14.21
N GLY A 267 12.59 -4.80 13.86
CA GLY A 267 13.25 -5.16 12.59
C GLY A 267 14.34 -4.20 12.17
N ALA A 268 15.34 -4.78 11.53
CA ALA A 268 16.47 -4.14 10.89
C ALA A 268 16.13 -3.84 9.42
N GLY A 269 15.69 -2.62 9.12
CA GLY A 269 15.44 -2.23 7.72
C GLY A 269 16.75 -2.10 6.95
N LYS A 270 16.83 -2.70 5.76
CA LYS A 270 17.83 -2.29 4.75
C LYS A 270 17.38 -0.99 4.11
N ARG A 271 18.31 -0.08 3.82
CA ARG A 271 17.99 1.14 3.06
C ARG A 271 17.45 0.78 1.67
N PRO A 272 16.47 1.54 1.15
CA PRO A 272 16.07 1.38 -0.23
C PRO A 272 17.26 1.73 -1.14
N GLY A 273 17.55 0.87 -2.12
CA GLY A 273 18.50 1.15 -3.19
C GLY A 273 17.77 1.68 -4.41
N SER A 274 18.31 2.72 -5.07
CA SER A 274 17.73 3.25 -6.31
C SER A 274 18.72 3.11 -7.48
N ALA A 275 18.26 2.54 -8.60
CA ALA A 275 19.03 2.51 -9.84
C ALA A 275 19.21 3.91 -10.46
N HIS A 276 18.52 4.91 -9.91
CA HIS A 276 18.58 6.30 -10.35
C HIS A 276 19.49 7.18 -9.49
N LEU A 277 20.23 6.63 -8.52
CA LEU A 277 21.17 7.40 -7.70
C LEU A 277 22.24 8.12 -8.52
N SER A 278 22.63 7.55 -9.67
CA SER A 278 23.53 8.20 -10.62
C SER A 278 22.94 9.46 -11.28
N LYS A 279 21.61 9.59 -11.34
CA LYS A 279 20.92 10.75 -11.91
C LYS A 279 20.86 11.95 -10.95
N PHE A 280 21.09 11.72 -9.66
CA PHE A 280 21.12 12.80 -8.68
C PHE A 280 22.53 13.39 -8.60
N LYS A 281 22.65 14.70 -8.80
CA LYS A 281 23.92 15.42 -8.59
C LYS A 281 24.24 15.64 -7.10
N ASN A 282 23.28 15.39 -6.22
CA ASN A 282 23.38 15.71 -4.80
C ASN A 282 23.84 14.47 -4.01
N GLU A 283 25.02 14.55 -3.39
CA GLU A 283 25.62 13.46 -2.62
C GLU A 283 24.81 13.06 -1.37
N TYR A 284 24.06 14.00 -0.76
CA TYR A 284 23.12 13.69 0.33
C TYR A 284 22.03 12.73 -0.14
N LEU A 285 21.49 12.96 -1.35
CA LEU A 285 20.46 12.10 -1.92
C LEU A 285 21.00 10.71 -2.23
N LYS A 286 22.23 10.61 -2.74
CA LYS A 286 22.89 9.32 -2.95
C LYS A 286 23.06 8.56 -1.64
N ALA A 287 23.54 9.23 -0.60
CA ALA A 287 23.76 8.63 0.71
C ALA A 287 22.47 8.13 1.37
N MET A 288 21.37 8.88 1.23
CA MET A 288 20.05 8.51 1.79
C MET A 288 19.54 7.15 1.28
N PHE A 289 19.95 6.75 0.08
CA PHE A 289 19.57 5.48 -0.56
C PHE A 289 20.76 4.50 -0.73
N ASN A 290 21.89 4.78 -0.10
CA ASN A 290 23.09 3.93 -0.22
C ASN A 290 23.05 2.76 0.79
N GLY A 291 22.04 1.89 0.67
CA GLY A 291 22.06 0.45 0.98
C GLY A 291 22.45 -0.11 2.36
N GLU A 292 23.11 0.61 3.25
CA GLU A 292 23.66 0.01 4.48
C GLU A 292 22.56 -0.32 5.51
N ALA A 293 22.55 -1.56 6.01
CA ALA A 293 21.57 -2.03 6.98
C ALA A 293 21.73 -1.31 8.35
N ASN A 294 20.61 -1.16 9.08
CA ASN A 294 20.63 -0.77 10.50
C ASN A 294 21.20 0.60 10.85
N ASP A 295 21.26 1.54 9.92
CA ASP A 295 21.61 2.91 10.25
C ASP A 295 20.34 3.73 10.60
N ARG A 296 20.41 4.49 11.70
CA ARG A 296 19.38 5.45 12.10
C ARG A 296 19.59 6.80 11.41
N CYS A 297 20.07 6.79 10.17
CA CYS A 297 20.47 7.98 9.42
C CYS A 297 21.57 8.80 10.12
N THR A 298 22.38 8.18 10.98
CA THR A 298 23.42 8.89 11.75
C THR A 298 24.56 9.41 10.88
N ASP A 299 24.83 8.70 9.78
CA ASP A 299 25.74 9.10 8.72
C ASP A 299 25.26 10.35 7.95
N LEU A 300 23.95 10.54 7.79
CA LEU A 300 23.37 11.68 7.07
C LEU A 300 23.61 13.02 7.77
N ALA A 301 23.77 13.03 9.10
CA ALA A 301 24.04 14.26 9.85
C ALA A 301 25.31 14.99 9.39
N ARG A 302 26.28 14.26 8.82
CA ARG A 302 27.54 14.81 8.27
C ARG A 302 27.39 15.37 6.85
N LEU A 303 26.33 15.01 6.14
CA LEU A 303 26.11 15.30 4.73
C LEU A 303 25.00 16.34 4.51
N LYS A 304 24.45 16.92 5.59
CA LYS A 304 23.28 17.82 5.55
C LYS A 304 23.32 18.76 4.35
N PRO A 305 22.22 18.88 3.59
CA PRO A 305 22.20 19.72 2.40
C PRO A 305 22.53 21.15 2.78
N THR A 306 23.65 21.67 2.27
CA THR A 306 24.01 23.08 2.40
C THR A 306 22.84 23.90 1.86
N PRO A 307 22.34 24.92 2.59
CA PRO A 307 21.33 25.81 2.08
C PRO A 307 21.83 26.34 0.74
N THR A 308 21.06 26.12 -0.32
CA THR A 308 21.37 26.74 -1.60
C THR A 308 21.07 28.21 -1.43
N THR A 309 22.09 29.00 -1.11
CA THR A 309 21.97 30.45 -1.15
C THR A 309 21.63 30.79 -2.59
N THR A 310 20.38 31.16 -2.85
CA THR A 310 19.98 31.73 -4.13
C THR A 310 20.77 33.03 -4.27
N THR A 311 21.90 33.00 -4.95
CA THR A 311 22.59 34.22 -5.36
C THR A 311 21.67 34.88 -6.36
N THR A 312 20.87 35.84 -5.89
CA THR A 312 20.18 36.79 -6.76
C THR A 312 21.28 37.61 -7.43
N THR A 313 21.70 37.18 -8.62
CA THR A 313 22.55 37.99 -9.48
C THR A 313 21.70 39.15 -9.97
N THR A 314 21.74 40.26 -9.25
CA THR A 314 21.23 41.55 -9.73
C THR A 314 22.13 41.98 -10.87
N THR A 315 21.72 41.69 -12.10
CA THR A 315 22.39 42.23 -13.29
C THR A 315 22.09 43.72 -13.35
N THR A 316 23.03 44.54 -12.88
CA THR A 316 23.00 45.98 -13.09
C THR A 316 23.33 46.25 -14.56
N THR A 317 22.30 46.49 -15.37
CA THR A 317 22.45 46.96 -16.74
C THR A 317 22.91 48.42 -16.72
N THR A 318 24.21 48.65 -16.89
CA THR A 318 24.74 50.00 -17.11
C THR A 318 24.47 50.39 -18.57
N THR A 319 23.46 51.21 -18.79
CA THR A 319 23.19 51.85 -20.07
C THR A 319 24.24 52.92 -20.32
N ALA A 320 25.18 52.67 -21.23
CA ALA A 320 26.06 53.70 -21.75
C ALA A 320 25.29 54.54 -22.78
N THR A 321 24.81 55.71 -22.37
CA THR A 321 24.35 56.77 -23.27
C THR A 321 25.55 57.55 -23.77
N GLY A 322 25.82 57.43 -25.07
CA GLY A 322 26.67 58.35 -25.81
C GLY A 322 25.87 59.55 -26.31
N SER A 323 26.44 60.73 -26.09
CA SER A 323 26.16 62.03 -26.73
C SER A 323 27.19 62.98 -26.11
N GLY A 324 28.12 63.61 -26.80
CA GLY A 324 27.98 64.31 -28.07
C GLY A 324 28.23 65.80 -27.79
N ASP A 325 29.07 66.42 -28.61
CA ASP A 325 29.34 67.86 -28.78
C ASP A 325 30.24 68.64 -27.81
N GLY A 326 31.15 69.38 -28.44
CA GLY A 326 32.00 70.41 -27.85
C GLY A 326 33.14 70.82 -28.78
N GLY A 327 32.82 71.42 -29.93
CA GLY A 327 33.80 72.13 -30.76
C GLY A 327 34.17 73.50 -30.16
N GLY A 328 35.43 73.91 -30.35
CA GLY A 328 36.00 75.18 -29.92
C GLY A 328 37.52 75.10 -29.86
#